data_AF-A0A8K0HX11-F1
#
_entry.id   AF-A0A8K0HX11-F1
#
_cell.length_a   1.000
_cell.length_b   1.000
_cell.length_c   1.000
_cell.angle_alpha   90.00
_cell.angle_beta   90.00
_cell.angle_gamma   90.00
#
_symmetry.space_group_name_H-M   'P 1'
#
loop_
_entity.id
_entity.type
_entity.pdbx_description
1 polymer ?
#
loop_
_entity_poly.entity_id
_entity_poly.type
_entity_poly.pdbx_seq_one_letter_code
_entity_poly.pdbx_strand_id
1 'polypeptide(L)'
;MAEENSTKMPGHSSSTAGEAPKDDDATVRIVYTDVPEGEDPEAFDLRTVAAVLGSEEAAKEAVIYHYKEAASGFAAKLTSKQAQELSKQPGILQVVPSRTLQLNEPDGVQTVGVL
;
A
#
# COMPACT_ATOMS: atom_id res chain seq x y z
N MET A 1 32.59 -29.68 35.02
CA MET A 1 31.65 -29.34 36.10
C MET A 1 31.35 -27.85 35.96
N ALA A 2 30.05 -27.52 35.91
CA ALA A 2 29.47 -26.17 35.82
C ALA A 2 29.88 -25.30 37.03
N GLU A 3 29.70 -23.98 37.10
CA GLU A 3 28.64 -23.09 36.65
C GLU A 3 29.21 -21.66 36.48
N GLU A 4 28.66 -20.89 35.53
CA GLU A 4 28.54 -19.44 35.71
C GLU A 4 27.08 -19.05 35.44
N ASN A 5 26.44 -18.49 36.47
CA ASN A 5 25.10 -17.91 36.44
C ASN A 5 25.27 -16.39 36.40
N SER A 6 24.74 -15.73 35.37
CA SER A 6 24.62 -14.28 35.39
C SER A 6 23.35 -13.79 34.68
N THR A 7 22.47 -13.22 35.50
CA THR A 7 21.53 -12.13 35.22
C THR A 7 20.39 -12.33 34.22
N LYS A 8 19.27 -12.79 34.80
CA LYS A 8 17.89 -12.28 34.66
C LYS A 8 17.79 -10.84 34.10
N MET A 9 17.08 -10.69 32.99
CA MET A 9 16.30 -9.50 32.61
C MET A 9 14.98 -9.97 31.94
N PRO A 10 13.89 -9.20 32.07
CA PRO A 10 12.50 -9.69 32.03
C PRO A 10 11.98 -9.92 30.62
N GLY A 11 10.97 -10.81 30.53
CA GLY A 11 10.21 -11.03 29.31
C GLY A 11 9.69 -9.71 28.72
N HIS A 12 9.96 -9.54 27.43
CA HIS A 12 8.91 -9.18 26.50
C HIS A 12 8.74 -10.47 25.68
N SER A 13 7.82 -11.33 26.12
CA SER A 13 6.50 -11.40 25.48
C SER A 13 6.70 -11.27 23.98
N SER A 14 6.69 -12.44 23.32
CA SER A 14 6.40 -12.60 21.91
C SER A 14 5.80 -11.32 21.34
N SER A 15 6.61 -10.53 20.62
CA SER A 15 6.01 -9.65 19.63
C SER A 15 5.41 -10.62 18.63
N THR A 16 4.15 -10.98 18.89
CA THR A 16 3.21 -11.44 17.90
C THR A 16 3.16 -10.31 16.89
N ALA A 17 4.15 -10.30 15.99
CA ALA A 17 4.17 -9.50 14.80
C ALA A 17 2.81 -9.73 14.16
N GLY A 18 2.06 -8.64 14.12
CA GLY A 18 0.61 -8.62 14.04
C GLY A 18 0.14 -9.68 13.07
N GLU A 19 -0.74 -10.54 13.56
CA GLU A 19 -1.48 -11.45 12.73
C GLU A 19 -2.11 -10.60 11.61
N ALA A 20 -1.53 -10.71 10.41
CA ALA A 20 -2.03 -10.05 9.22
C ALA A 20 -3.50 -10.45 9.12
N PRO A 21 -4.43 -9.47 9.03
CA PRO A 21 -5.84 -9.80 8.92
C PRO A 21 -6.02 -10.67 7.68
N LYS A 22 -6.40 -11.92 7.96
CA LYS A 22 -6.67 -12.98 6.99
C LYS A 22 -7.84 -12.55 6.12
N ASP A 23 -7.60 -12.54 4.81
CA ASP A 23 -8.59 -12.74 3.76
C ASP A 23 -9.76 -11.74 3.74
N ASP A 24 -9.44 -10.47 3.50
CA ASP A 24 -10.30 -9.57 2.73
C ASP A 24 -9.64 -9.47 1.35
N ASP A 25 -10.37 -9.68 0.25
CA ASP A 25 -9.83 -9.65 -1.11
C ASP A 25 -9.03 -8.35 -1.35
N ALA A 26 -7.70 -8.46 -1.32
CA ALA A 26 -6.81 -7.33 -1.39
C ALA A 26 -6.87 -6.79 -2.82
N THR A 27 -7.56 -5.67 -2.98
CA THR A 27 -7.82 -5.05 -4.28
C THR A 27 -6.91 -3.85 -4.46
N VAL A 28 -6.59 -3.56 -5.72
CA VAL A 28 -5.79 -2.38 -6.04
C VAL A 28 -6.64 -1.13 -5.80
N ARG A 29 -6.12 -0.22 -4.98
CA ARG A 29 -6.76 1.06 -4.64
C ARG A 29 -5.80 2.20 -4.93
N ILE A 30 -6.35 3.27 -5.47
CA ILE A 30 -5.64 4.52 -5.73
C ILE A 30 -5.86 5.41 -4.51
N VAL A 31 -4.76 5.77 -3.87
CA VAL A 31 -4.71 6.65 -2.71
C VAL A 31 -4.20 8.00 -3.18
N TYR A 32 -4.99 9.04 -2.94
CA TYR A 32 -4.59 10.42 -3.15
C TYR A 32 -4.01 10.96 -1.86
N THR A 33 -2.82 11.54 -1.94
CA THR A 33 -2.08 12.11 -0.82
C THR A 33 -1.89 13.61 -1.00
N ASP A 34 -1.87 14.35 0.10
CA ASP A 34 -1.48 15.75 0.15
C ASP A 34 -0.07 15.81 0.73
N VAL A 35 0.92 15.67 -0.15
CA VAL A 35 2.32 15.69 0.26
C VAL A 35 2.76 17.14 0.42
N PRO A 36 3.29 17.53 1.59
CA PRO A 36 3.76 18.90 1.80
C PRO A 36 4.93 19.23 0.86
N GLU A 37 4.95 20.47 0.37
CA GLU A 37 5.96 20.94 -0.58
C GLU A 37 7.37 20.86 0.04
N GLY A 38 8.26 20.10 -0.60
CA GLY A 38 9.65 19.89 -0.15
C GLY A 38 9.90 18.58 0.61
N GLU A 39 8.87 17.76 0.86
CA GLU A 39 9.04 16.38 1.33
C GLU A 39 9.04 15.39 0.14
N ASP A 40 9.69 14.24 0.32
CA ASP A 40 9.70 13.20 -0.70
C ASP A 40 8.35 12.46 -0.70
N PRO A 41 7.58 12.48 -1.81
CA PRO A 41 6.26 11.86 -1.86
C PRO A 41 6.33 10.34 -1.65
N GLU A 42 7.39 9.70 -2.14
CA GLU A 42 7.57 8.25 -2.03
C GLU A 42 7.81 7.81 -0.58
N ALA A 43 8.63 8.57 0.15
CA ALA A 43 8.87 8.37 1.57
C ALA A 43 7.60 8.58 2.40
N PHE A 44 6.82 9.62 2.08
CA PHE A 44 5.54 9.89 2.73
C PHE A 44 4.53 8.74 2.50
N ASP A 45 4.40 8.30 1.26
CA ASP A 45 3.52 7.19 0.87
C ASP A 45 3.88 5.91 1.62
N LEU A 46 5.17 5.52 1.59
CA LEU A 46 5.66 4.31 2.24
C LEU A 46 5.44 4.34 3.75
N ARG A 47 5.74 5.46 4.40
CA ARG A 47 5.50 5.63 5.85
C ARG A 47 4.03 5.47 6.19
N THR A 48 3.15 6.04 5.36
CA THR A 48 1.70 6.02 5.60
C THR A 48 1.12 4.62 5.43
N VAL A 49 1.55 3.90 4.39
CA VAL A 49 1.16 2.50 4.17
C VAL A 49 1.76 1.60 5.24
N ALA A 50 3.01 1.81 5.62
CA ALA A 50 3.68 1.05 6.68
C ALA A 50 2.99 1.20 8.03
N ALA A 51 2.45 2.38 8.34
CA ALA A 51 1.66 2.60 9.56
C ALA A 51 0.39 1.73 9.60
N VAL A 52 -0.20 1.40 8.45
CA VAL A 52 -1.41 0.57 8.34
C VAL A 52 -1.08 -0.93 8.25
N LEU A 53 -0.01 -1.28 7.53
CA LEU A 53 0.43 -2.67 7.35
C LEU A 53 1.28 -3.19 8.51
N GLY A 54 1.86 -2.29 9.30
CA GLY A 54 2.74 -2.60 10.43
C GLY A 54 4.21 -2.81 10.06
N SER A 55 4.57 -2.81 8.76
CA SER A 55 5.95 -2.97 8.28
C SER A 55 6.21 -2.16 7.01
N GLU A 56 7.43 -1.63 6.89
CA GLU A 56 7.89 -0.91 5.69
C GLU A 56 8.10 -1.84 4.49
N GLU A 57 8.55 -3.07 4.74
CA GLU A 57 8.69 -4.11 3.70
C GLU A 57 7.33 -4.46 3.09
N ALA A 58 6.33 -4.72 3.94
CA ALA A 58 4.95 -4.96 3.50
C ALA A 58 4.38 -3.76 2.74
N ALA A 59 4.76 -2.53 3.10
CA ALA A 59 4.36 -1.33 2.36
C ALA A 59 4.95 -1.29 0.96
N LYS A 60 6.24 -1.59 0.80
CA LYS A 60 6.90 -1.68 -0.51
C LYS A 60 6.28 -2.76 -1.38
N GLU A 61 5.87 -3.88 -0.80
CA GLU A 61 5.21 -4.98 -1.53
C GLU A 61 3.75 -4.65 -1.88
N ALA A 62 3.05 -3.91 -1.03
CA ALA A 62 1.67 -3.50 -1.27
C ALA A 62 1.56 -2.38 -2.29
N VAL A 63 2.51 -1.43 -2.31
CA VAL A 63 2.51 -0.32 -3.27
C VAL A 63 2.93 -0.84 -4.64
N ILE A 64 2.05 -0.61 -5.61
CA ILE A 64 2.19 -1.04 -7.01
C ILE A 64 2.78 0.10 -7.84
N TYR A 65 2.37 1.34 -7.55
CA TYR A 65 2.77 2.49 -8.34
C TYR A 65 2.70 3.78 -7.51
N HIS A 66 3.63 4.70 -7.73
CA HIS A 66 3.62 6.03 -7.14
C HIS A 66 3.30 7.08 -8.22
N TYR A 67 2.26 7.87 -8.00
CA TYR A 67 1.89 9.00 -8.84
C TYR A 67 2.66 10.25 -8.40
N LYS A 68 3.47 10.81 -9.30
CA LYS A 68 4.41 11.92 -8.99
C LYS A 68 4.18 13.19 -9.81
N GLU A 69 3.39 13.14 -10.88
CA GLU A 69 3.37 14.21 -11.89
C GLU A 69 2.20 15.19 -11.75
N ALA A 70 0.94 14.71 -11.79
CA ALA A 70 -0.25 15.59 -11.82
C ALA A 70 -1.09 15.53 -10.54
N ALA A 71 -0.91 14.48 -9.74
CA ALA A 71 -1.53 14.30 -8.45
C ALA A 71 -0.59 13.47 -7.58
N SER A 72 -0.37 13.93 -6.34
CA SER A 72 0.37 13.15 -5.35
C SER A 72 -0.50 11.99 -4.88
N GLY A 73 0.08 10.79 -4.90
CA GLY A 73 -0.63 9.59 -4.49
C GLY A 73 0.08 8.31 -4.90
N PHE A 74 -0.53 7.17 -4.59
CA PHE A 74 0.00 5.86 -4.94
C PHE A 74 -1.13 4.85 -5.14
N ALA A 75 -0.88 3.85 -5.99
CA ALA A 75 -1.71 2.68 -6.09
C ALA A 75 -1.13 1.59 -5.19
N ALA A 76 -1.94 1.06 -4.27
CA ALA A 76 -1.53 -0.05 -3.41
C ALA A 76 -2.60 -1.15 -3.36
N LYS A 77 -2.16 -2.38 -3.18
CA LYS A 77 -3.01 -3.53 -2.93
C LYS A 77 -3.37 -3.57 -1.45
N LEU A 78 -4.60 -3.19 -1.13
CA LEU A 78 -5.06 -3.03 0.23
C LEU A 78 -6.43 -3.70 0.42
N THR A 79 -6.63 -4.27 1.61
CA THR A 79 -7.94 -4.75 2.04
C THR A 79 -8.90 -3.60 2.32
N SER A 80 -10.20 -3.90 2.39
CA SER A 80 -11.21 -2.90 2.77
C SER A 80 -10.95 -2.25 4.12
N LYS A 81 -10.52 -3.06 5.09
CA LYS A 81 -10.13 -2.58 6.41
C LYS A 81 -8.89 -1.68 6.36
N GLN A 82 -7.83 -2.12 5.67
CA GLN A 82 -6.60 -1.35 5.55
C GLN A 82 -6.84 0.00 4.89
N ALA A 83 -7.60 0.04 3.79
CA ALA A 83 -7.95 1.28 3.12
C ALA A 83 -8.76 2.25 4.00
N GLN A 84 -9.64 1.72 4.85
CA GLN A 84 -10.39 2.54 5.79
C GLN A 84 -9.49 3.12 6.88
N GLU A 85 -8.53 2.35 7.38
CA GLU A 85 -7.51 2.84 8.31
C GLU A 85 -6.60 3.88 7.65
N LEU A 86 -6.24 3.64 6.38
CA LEU A 86 -5.40 4.54 5.60
C LEU A 86 -6.10 5.87 5.33
N SER A 87 -7.41 5.85 5.08
CA SER A 87 -8.24 7.06 4.95
C SER A 87 -8.30 7.92 6.23
N LYS A 88 -7.90 7.38 7.38
CA LYS A 88 -7.82 8.12 8.66
C LYS A 88 -6.44 8.73 8.89
N GLN A 89 -5.43 8.38 8.08
CA GLN A 89 -4.08 8.89 8.25
C GLN A 89 -4.00 10.36 7.80
N PRO A 90 -3.22 11.19 8.50
CA PRO A 90 -3.01 12.57 8.11
C PRO A 90 -2.32 12.62 6.74
N GLY A 91 -2.76 13.53 5.87
CA GLY A 91 -2.23 13.68 4.50
C GLY A 91 -2.80 12.68 3.49
N ILE A 92 -3.75 11.82 3.88
CA ILE A 92 -4.56 11.05 2.91
C ILE A 92 -5.82 11.84 2.58
N LEU A 93 -5.98 12.22 1.32
CA LEU A 93 -7.14 12.94 0.82
C LEU A 93 -8.29 11.99 0.52
N GLN A 94 -7.99 10.89 -0.18
CA GLN A 94 -9.02 9.97 -0.63
C GLN A 94 -8.44 8.60 -0.99
N VAL A 95 -9.19 7.53 -0.69
CA VAL A 95 -8.87 6.18 -1.15
C VAL A 95 -10.01 5.70 -2.05
N VAL A 96 -9.70 5.44 -3.33
CA VAL A 96 -10.68 4.93 -4.30
C VAL A 96 -10.26 3.56 -4.83
N PRO A 97 -11.19 2.63 -5.08
CA PRO A 97 -10.86 1.39 -5.76
C PRO A 97 -10.37 1.70 -7.18
N SER A 98 -9.26 1.08 -7.58
CA SER A 98 -8.83 1.18 -8.97
C SER A 98 -9.83 0.44 -9.84
N ARG A 99 -10.26 1.06 -10.93
CA ARG A 99 -11.08 0.43 -11.96
C ARG A 99 -10.16 0.14 -13.14
N THR A 100 -9.83 -1.12 -13.36
CA THR A 100 -9.24 -1.53 -14.63
C THR A 100 -10.33 -1.41 -15.69
N LEU A 101 -10.30 -0.32 -16.46
CA LEU A 101 -11.00 -0.27 -17.73
C LEU A 101 -10.32 -1.33 -18.60
N GLN A 102 -11.01 -2.45 -18.84
CA GLN A 102 -10.61 -3.36 -19.91
C GLN A 102 -10.77 -2.55 -21.20
N LEU A 103 -9.64 -2.07 -21.72
CA LEU A 103 -9.58 -1.47 -23.02
C LEU A 103 -9.83 -2.62 -24.00
N ASN A 104 -11.10 -2.81 -24.39
CA ASN A 104 -11.44 -3.61 -25.56
C ASN A 104 -10.60 -3.05 -26.71
N GLU A 105 -9.56 -3.79 -27.09
CA GLU A 105 -8.94 -3.60 -28.39
C GLU A 105 -10.09 -3.57 -29.42
N PRO A 106 -10.18 -2.55 -30.28
CA PRO A 106 -11.21 -2.55 -31.31
C PRO A 106 -10.93 -3.74 -32.24
N ASP A 107 -11.64 -4.83 -32.00
CA ASP A 107 -11.85 -5.91 -32.95
C ASP A 107 -12.57 -5.29 -34.16
N GLY A 108 -11.80 -4.89 -35.17
CA GLY A 108 -12.40 -4.14 -36.28
C GLY A 108 -11.44 -3.45 -37.25
N VAL A 109 -10.31 -4.08 -37.62
CA VAL A 109 -9.69 -3.74 -38.91
C VAL A 109 -10.54 -4.39 -40.01
N GLN A 110 -11.66 -3.74 -40.38
CA GLN A 110 -12.28 -3.99 -41.68
C GLN A 110 -11.53 -3.14 -42.70
N THR A 111 -10.43 -3.69 -43.22
CA THR A 111 -9.85 -3.22 -44.48
C THR A 111 -10.84 -3.58 -45.58
N VAL A 112 -11.84 -2.72 -45.79
CA VAL A 112 -12.61 -2.71 -47.03
C VAL A 112 -11.76 -2.00 -48.07
N GLY A 113 -11.24 -2.78 -49.01
CA GLY A 113 -10.66 -2.24 -50.23
C GLY A 113 -11.71 -1.59 -51.13
N VAL A 114 -11.20 -1.02 -52.23
CA VAL A 114 -11.91 -0.41 -53.38
C VAL A 114 -12.20 1.08 -53.11
N LEU A 115 -11.64 2.05 -53.86
CA LEU A 115 -11.37 2.13 -55.30
C LEU A 115 -10.00 2.78 -55.60
#